data_AF-A0A8C0KUV6-F1
#
_entry.id   AF-A0A8C0KUV6-F1
#
_cell.length_a   1.000
_cell.length_b   1.000
_cell.length_c   1.000
_cell.angle_alpha   90.00
_cell.angle_beta   90.00
_cell.angle_gamma   90.00
#
_symmetry.space_group_name_H-M   'P 1'
#
loop_
_entity.id
_entity.type
_entity.pdbx_description
1 polymer ?
#
loop_
_entity_poly.entity_id
_entity_poly.type
_entity_poly.pdbx_seq_one_letter_code
_entity_poly.pdbx_strand_id
1 'polypeptide(L)'
;MPNVVLFSGSSHQDLSQRVADQLGLELGKVVTKKFSNQETSVEISESVRGEDVYIIQSGCGEINDNLMELLVMINACKIASSSRVTAIILCFPYARQDKKDKSRAPISAKLVANMLWVAGADHIITMDLHASQIQGFFDTPVENLYAEPAVLQWIRENVAEWRNCIIVSPDAGGAKRHKAMGWISSAPHFFLFQDPGRRSSPHLGCAVLMAKQKLKWPSQIKKSHLKLQT
;
A
#
# COMPACT_ATOMS: atom_id res chain seq x y z
N MET A 1 -18.16 -20.91 -13.79
CA MET A 1 -17.42 -19.79 -13.18
C MET A 1 -16.24 -19.53 -14.09
N PRO A 2 -15.92 -18.27 -14.44
CA PRO A 2 -14.69 -17.99 -15.20
C PRO A 2 -13.49 -18.52 -14.41
N ASN A 3 -12.48 -19.03 -15.11
CA ASN A 3 -11.29 -19.55 -14.47
C ASN A 3 -10.39 -18.36 -14.06
N VAL A 4 -9.69 -18.52 -12.94
CA VAL A 4 -8.96 -17.43 -12.29
C VAL A 4 -7.51 -17.48 -12.75
N VAL A 5 -7.00 -16.36 -13.25
CA VAL A 5 -5.60 -16.24 -13.69
C VAL A 5 -4.92 -15.13 -12.89
N LEU A 6 -3.78 -15.46 -12.29
CA LEU A 6 -3.02 -14.54 -11.44
C LEU A 6 -1.69 -14.18 -12.10
N PHE A 7 -1.48 -12.90 -12.40
CA PHE A 7 -0.20 -12.40 -12.89
C PHE A 7 0.53 -11.59 -11.81
N SER A 8 1.86 -11.62 -11.88
CA SER A 8 2.73 -10.76 -11.09
C SER A 8 3.39 -9.70 -11.96
N GLY A 9 3.42 -8.46 -11.49
CA GLY A 9 4.36 -7.47 -11.97
C GLY A 9 5.80 -7.76 -11.52
N SER A 10 6.74 -6.90 -11.95
CA SER A 10 8.17 -7.00 -11.66
C SER A 10 8.57 -6.57 -10.25
N SER A 11 7.75 -5.77 -9.54
CA SER A 11 8.15 -5.15 -8.26
C SER A 11 8.41 -6.18 -7.15
N HIS A 12 7.50 -7.14 -6.96
CA HIS A 12 7.58 -8.10 -5.86
C HIS A 12 6.96 -9.46 -6.22
N GLN A 13 7.71 -10.29 -6.94
CA GLN A 13 7.26 -11.64 -7.33
C GLN A 13 7.09 -12.61 -6.14
N ASP A 14 7.92 -12.49 -5.09
CA ASP A 14 7.81 -13.34 -3.88
C ASP A 14 6.42 -13.23 -3.24
N LEU A 15 5.87 -12.02 -3.19
CA LEU A 15 4.55 -11.78 -2.63
C LEU A 15 3.45 -12.37 -3.50
N SER A 16 3.53 -12.18 -4.82
CA SER A 16 2.59 -12.76 -5.77
C SER A 16 2.63 -14.29 -5.72
N GLN A 17 3.81 -14.89 -5.58
CA GLN A 17 3.98 -16.34 -5.47
C GLN A 17 3.33 -16.87 -4.19
N ARG A 18 3.55 -16.23 -3.04
CA ARG A 18 2.89 -16.61 -1.78
C ARG A 18 1.37 -16.55 -1.88
N VAL A 19 0.83 -15.53 -2.56
CA VAL A 19 -0.62 -15.43 -2.79
C VAL A 19 -1.09 -16.57 -3.70
N ALA A 20 -0.36 -16.88 -4.76
CA ALA A 20 -0.65 -18.00 -5.65
C ALA A 20 -0.65 -19.35 -4.90
N ASP A 21 0.36 -19.60 -4.08
CA ASP A 21 0.51 -20.81 -3.28
C ASP A 21 -0.65 -20.99 -2.28
N GLN A 22 -1.08 -19.90 -1.63
CA GLN A 22 -2.23 -19.92 -0.71
C GLN A 22 -3.55 -20.20 -1.43
N LEU A 23 -3.67 -19.83 -2.71
CA LEU A 23 -4.83 -20.10 -3.55
C LEU A 23 -4.75 -21.47 -4.27
N GLY A 24 -3.60 -22.15 -4.21
CA GLY A 24 -3.35 -23.38 -4.97
C GLY A 24 -3.30 -23.13 -6.48
N LEU A 25 -2.83 -21.94 -6.90
CA LEU A 25 -2.71 -21.52 -8.30
C LEU A 25 -1.24 -21.37 -8.68
N GLU A 26 -0.95 -21.49 -9.97
CA GLU A 26 0.34 -21.07 -10.53
C GLU A 26 0.23 -19.63 -11.06
N LEU A 27 1.34 -18.88 -11.00
CA LEU A 27 1.39 -17.56 -11.63
C LEU A 27 1.36 -17.71 -13.15
N GLY A 28 0.52 -16.89 -13.79
CA GLY A 28 0.44 -16.80 -15.23
C GLY A 28 1.77 -16.33 -15.84
N LYS A 29 2.07 -16.88 -17.02
CA LYS A 29 3.27 -16.63 -17.79
C LYS A 29 3.20 -15.26 -18.43
N VAL A 30 4.04 -14.36 -17.93
CA VAL A 30 4.26 -13.03 -18.50
C VAL A 30 5.74 -12.81 -18.71
N VAL A 31 6.09 -12.27 -19.88
CA VAL A 31 7.44 -11.79 -20.15
C VAL A 31 7.42 -10.27 -20.00
N THR A 32 8.03 -9.78 -18.91
CA THR A 32 8.27 -8.35 -18.72
C THR A 32 9.73 -8.02 -18.93
N LYS A 33 10.01 -6.97 -19.70
CA LYS A 33 11.37 -6.50 -19.99
C LYS A 33 11.39 -4.98 -20.12
N LYS A 34 12.58 -4.41 -19.92
CA LYS A 34 12.83 -3.00 -20.12
C LYS A 34 13.78 -2.82 -21.31
N PHE A 35 13.36 -2.05 -22.31
CA PHE A 35 14.21 -1.73 -23.45
C PHE A 35 15.32 -0.75 -23.05
N SER A 36 16.36 -0.62 -23.89
CA SER A 36 17.50 0.26 -23.61
C SER A 36 17.13 1.75 -23.51
N ASN A 37 16.02 2.16 -24.13
CA ASN A 37 15.41 3.49 -24.01
C ASN A 37 14.49 3.63 -22.78
N GLN A 38 14.48 2.65 -21.87
CA GLN A 38 13.68 2.60 -20.64
C GLN A 38 12.17 2.34 -20.82
N GLU A 39 11.71 2.03 -22.04
CA GLU A 39 10.33 1.61 -22.25
C GLU A 39 10.07 0.23 -21.63
N THR A 40 8.89 0.10 -21.01
CA THR A 40 8.43 -1.18 -20.45
C THR A 40 7.70 -1.97 -21.52
N SER A 41 8.12 -3.22 -21.73
CA SER A 41 7.50 -4.16 -22.65
C SER A 41 6.97 -5.35 -21.88
N VAL A 42 5.71 -5.68 -22.14
CA VAL A 42 4.96 -6.75 -21.48
C VAL A 42 4.36 -7.63 -22.56
N GLU A 43 4.52 -8.94 -22.42
CA GLU A 43 3.91 -9.94 -23.30
C GLU A 43 3.25 -11.02 -22.45
N ILE A 44 1.92 -11.11 -22.52
CA ILE A 44 1.15 -12.18 -21.86
C ILE A 44 1.29 -13.44 -22.70
N SER A 45 1.93 -14.48 -22.16
CA SER A 45 2.32 -15.68 -22.91
C SER A 45 1.27 -16.81 -22.86
N GLU A 46 0.09 -16.54 -22.33
CA GLU A 46 -1.03 -17.48 -22.25
C GLU A 46 -2.36 -16.81 -22.60
N SER A 47 -3.37 -17.62 -22.92
CA SER A 47 -4.70 -17.09 -23.26
C SER A 47 -5.44 -16.68 -22.01
N VAL A 48 -5.90 -15.44 -21.97
CA VAL A 48 -6.73 -14.89 -20.87
C VAL A 48 -8.18 -14.65 -21.31
N ARG A 49 -8.58 -15.16 -22.47
CA ARG A 49 -9.90 -14.88 -23.07
C ARG A 49 -11.02 -15.48 -22.21
N GLY A 50 -11.94 -14.64 -21.74
CA GLY A 50 -13.05 -15.06 -20.88
C GLY A 50 -12.66 -15.37 -19.44
N GLU A 51 -11.39 -15.16 -19.07
CA GLU A 51 -10.89 -15.45 -17.72
C GLU A 51 -11.04 -14.25 -16.78
N ASP A 52 -11.05 -14.54 -15.48
CA ASP A 52 -11.03 -13.53 -14.40
C ASP A 52 -9.59 -13.28 -13.97
N VAL A 53 -9.04 -12.16 -14.42
CA VAL A 53 -7.62 -11.87 -14.34
C VAL A 53 -7.34 -10.98 -13.13
N TYR A 54 -6.35 -11.38 -12.34
CA TYR A 54 -5.84 -10.62 -11.21
C TYR A 54 -4.38 -10.27 -11.47
N ILE A 55 -4.03 -8.98 -11.39
CA ILE A 55 -2.65 -8.51 -11.59
C ILE A 55 -2.16 -7.92 -10.27
N ILE A 56 -1.17 -8.56 -9.65
CA ILE A 56 -0.51 -8.07 -8.45
C ILE A 56 0.66 -7.17 -8.83
N GLN A 57 0.61 -5.92 -8.38
CA GLN A 57 1.73 -5.00 -8.48
C GLN A 57 1.87 -4.16 -7.21
N SER A 58 3.09 -3.73 -6.92
CA SER A 58 3.38 -2.78 -5.85
C SER A 58 3.95 -1.47 -6.37
N GLY A 59 3.62 -0.35 -5.71
CA GLY A 59 4.22 0.96 -5.95
C GLY A 59 5.59 1.15 -5.27
N CYS A 60 6.29 0.09 -4.91
CA CYS A 60 7.59 0.14 -4.21
C CYS A 60 8.78 0.06 -5.18
N GLY A 61 9.81 0.89 -4.95
CA GLY A 61 10.97 1.01 -5.85
C GLY A 61 10.76 2.10 -6.90
N GLU A 62 10.94 1.76 -8.17
CA GLU A 62 10.69 2.66 -9.30
C GLU A 62 9.18 2.79 -9.57
N ILE A 63 8.52 3.63 -8.76
CA ILE A 63 7.05 3.76 -8.73
C ILE A 63 6.41 4.01 -10.11
N ASN A 64 7.08 4.77 -10.97
CA ASN A 64 6.57 5.11 -12.31
C ASN A 64 6.65 3.93 -13.25
N ASP A 65 7.78 3.20 -13.22
CA ASP A 65 7.96 2.02 -14.06
C ASP A 65 6.97 0.92 -13.66
N ASN A 66 6.80 0.69 -12.35
CA ASN A 66 5.83 -0.29 -11.86
C ASN A 66 4.39 0.07 -12.22
N LEU A 67 4.05 1.37 -12.14
CA LEU A 67 2.74 1.87 -12.52
C LEU A 67 2.51 1.68 -14.03
N MET A 68 3.49 2.04 -14.86
CA MET A 68 3.39 1.86 -16.31
C MET A 68 3.31 0.38 -16.68
N GLU A 69 4.11 -0.48 -16.05
CA GLU A 69 4.04 -1.93 -16.25
C GLU A 69 2.64 -2.47 -15.95
N LEU A 70 2.06 -2.08 -14.81
CA LEU A 70 0.70 -2.46 -14.42
C LEU A 70 -0.33 -2.01 -15.46
N LEU A 71 -0.27 -0.74 -15.90
CA LEU A 71 -1.20 -0.20 -16.90
C LEU A 71 -1.10 -0.95 -18.23
N VAL A 72 0.11 -1.28 -18.66
CA VAL A 72 0.35 -2.06 -19.89
C VAL A 72 -0.18 -3.49 -19.73
N MET A 73 0.03 -4.15 -18.58
CA MET A 73 -0.52 -5.48 -18.30
C MET A 73 -2.05 -5.49 -18.29
N ILE A 74 -2.69 -4.51 -17.63
CA ILE A 74 -4.15 -4.37 -17.59
C ILE A 74 -4.69 -4.23 -19.02
N ASN A 75 -4.11 -3.31 -19.80
CA ASN A 75 -4.54 -3.07 -21.17
C ASN A 75 -4.34 -4.31 -22.06
N ALA A 76 -3.21 -5.01 -21.92
CA ALA A 76 -2.94 -6.25 -22.65
C ALA A 76 -4.00 -7.33 -22.35
N CYS A 77 -4.37 -7.50 -21.08
CA CYS A 77 -5.43 -8.44 -20.69
C CYS A 77 -6.81 -8.01 -21.19
N LYS A 78 -7.10 -6.71 -21.20
CA LYS A 78 -8.39 -6.17 -21.66
C LYS A 78 -8.58 -6.40 -23.16
N ILE A 79 -7.60 -6.04 -23.99
CA ILE A 79 -7.67 -6.25 -25.44
C ILE A 79 -7.62 -7.74 -25.82
N ALA A 80 -7.00 -8.58 -24.99
CA ALA A 80 -7.03 -10.04 -25.12
C ALA A 80 -8.39 -10.67 -24.76
N SER A 81 -9.42 -9.86 -24.48
CA SER A 81 -10.80 -10.28 -24.21
C SER A 81 -10.96 -11.07 -22.90
N SER A 82 -10.22 -10.70 -21.85
CA SER A 82 -10.52 -11.16 -20.49
C SER A 82 -11.94 -10.79 -20.06
N SER A 83 -12.56 -11.62 -19.22
CA SER A 83 -13.91 -11.34 -18.71
C SER A 83 -13.89 -10.18 -17.72
N ARG A 84 -12.85 -10.12 -16.88
CA ARG A 84 -12.67 -9.08 -15.87
C ARG A 84 -11.19 -8.92 -15.56
N VAL A 85 -10.76 -7.69 -15.32
CA VAL A 85 -9.40 -7.38 -14.86
C VAL A 85 -9.45 -6.70 -13.49
N THR A 86 -8.90 -7.37 -12.48
CA THR A 86 -8.74 -6.85 -11.13
C THR A 86 -7.28 -6.43 -10.90
N ALA A 87 -7.05 -5.16 -10.57
CA ALA A 87 -5.73 -4.68 -10.19
C ALA A 87 -5.56 -4.77 -8.67
N ILE A 88 -4.59 -5.57 -8.22
CA ILE A 88 -4.22 -5.70 -6.81
C ILE A 88 -3.00 -4.81 -6.56
N ILE A 89 -3.23 -3.70 -5.85
CA ILE A 89 -2.25 -2.64 -5.59
C ILE A 89 -2.06 -2.49 -4.09
N LEU A 90 -1.15 -3.27 -3.51
CA LEU A 90 -0.97 -3.34 -2.05
C LEU A 90 -0.44 -2.03 -1.45
N CYS A 91 0.33 -1.25 -2.22
CA CYS A 91 0.75 0.09 -1.85
C CYS A 91 0.32 1.04 -2.97
N PHE A 92 -0.78 1.79 -2.75
CA PHE A 92 -1.34 2.64 -3.79
C PHE A 92 -0.38 3.78 -4.16
N PRO A 93 0.07 3.87 -5.42
CA PRO A 93 1.05 4.87 -5.81
C PRO A 93 0.42 6.27 -5.76
N TYR A 94 1.23 7.28 -5.41
CA TYR A 94 0.79 8.67 -5.27
C TYR A 94 -0.30 8.93 -4.21
N ALA A 95 -0.60 7.98 -3.30
CA ALA A 95 -1.66 8.12 -2.30
C ALA A 95 -1.54 9.35 -1.38
N ARG A 96 -0.33 9.90 -1.18
CA ARG A 96 -0.10 11.11 -0.37
C ARG A 96 -0.46 12.41 -1.10
N GLN A 97 -0.77 12.34 -2.39
CA GLN A 97 -1.15 13.46 -3.25
C GLN A 97 -2.66 13.36 -3.59
N ASP A 98 -3.48 13.17 -2.55
CA ASP A 98 -4.93 12.97 -2.59
C ASP A 98 -5.73 14.28 -2.53
N LYS A 99 -5.09 15.40 -2.19
CA LYS A 99 -5.75 16.71 -2.13
C LYS A 99 -4.81 17.84 -2.55
N LYS A 100 -5.40 18.99 -2.83
CA LYS A 100 -4.63 20.22 -3.09
C LYS A 100 -4.15 20.83 -1.78
N ASP A 101 -2.92 20.54 -1.38
CA ASP A 101 -2.31 21.17 -0.21
C ASP A 101 -1.89 22.64 -0.46
N LYS A 102 -1.71 23.01 -1.74
CA LYS A 102 -1.37 24.37 -2.18
C LYS A 102 -2.12 24.71 -3.46
N SER A 103 -2.27 26.00 -3.74
CA SER A 103 -2.77 26.47 -5.03
C SER A 103 -1.90 25.93 -6.17
N ARG A 104 -2.53 25.39 -7.22
CA ARG A 104 -1.90 24.76 -8.40
C ARG A 104 -1.17 23.42 -8.15
N ALA A 105 -1.40 22.74 -7.04
CA ALA A 105 -0.96 21.36 -6.86
C ALA A 105 -1.84 20.36 -7.64
N PRO A 106 -1.28 19.27 -8.20
CA PRO A 106 -2.06 18.19 -8.79
C PRO A 106 -2.73 17.33 -7.70
N ILE A 107 -3.80 16.63 -8.07
CA ILE A 107 -4.36 15.52 -7.28
C ILE A 107 -3.93 14.23 -7.97
N SER A 108 -2.68 13.85 -7.80
CA SER A 108 -2.06 12.75 -8.56
C SER A 108 -2.69 11.39 -8.24
N ALA A 109 -3.21 11.18 -7.02
CA ALA A 109 -3.95 9.96 -6.69
C ALA A 109 -5.22 9.78 -7.56
N LYS A 110 -5.94 10.88 -7.85
CA LYS A 110 -7.09 10.86 -8.78
C LYS A 110 -6.64 10.62 -10.23
N LEU A 111 -5.50 11.19 -10.63
CA LEU A 111 -4.92 10.91 -11.95
C LEU A 111 -4.59 9.41 -12.11
N VAL A 112 -3.97 8.79 -11.11
CA VAL A 112 -3.70 7.34 -11.12
C VAL A 112 -4.99 6.53 -11.20
N ALA A 113 -6.00 6.87 -10.40
CA ALA A 113 -7.30 6.20 -10.46
C ALA A 113 -7.91 6.25 -11.87
N ASN A 114 -7.85 7.41 -12.52
CA ASN A 114 -8.31 7.58 -13.90
C ASN A 114 -7.49 6.75 -14.89
N MET A 115 -6.16 6.69 -14.74
CA MET A 115 -5.31 5.87 -15.62
C MET A 115 -5.64 4.39 -15.51
N LEU A 116 -5.85 3.87 -14.29
CA LEU A 116 -6.24 2.48 -14.06
C LEU A 116 -7.60 2.15 -14.70
N TRP A 117 -8.58 3.06 -14.54
CA TRP A 117 -9.89 2.93 -15.18
C TRP A 117 -9.79 2.90 -16.70
N VAL A 118 -9.09 3.88 -17.30
CA VAL A 118 -8.94 3.98 -18.76
C VAL A 118 -8.12 2.82 -19.33
N ALA A 119 -7.15 2.28 -18.59
CA ALA A 119 -6.43 1.08 -18.99
C ALA A 119 -7.33 -0.17 -19.05
N GLY A 120 -8.49 -0.16 -18.38
CA GLY A 120 -9.47 -1.23 -18.42
C GLY A 120 -9.56 -2.08 -17.15
N ALA A 121 -9.10 -1.57 -16.00
CA ALA A 121 -9.33 -2.24 -14.72
C ALA A 121 -10.82 -2.14 -14.34
N ASP A 122 -11.44 -3.28 -14.07
CA ASP A 122 -12.85 -3.39 -13.70
C ASP A 122 -13.04 -3.39 -12.18
N HIS A 123 -12.00 -3.77 -11.42
CA HIS A 123 -12.02 -3.86 -9.96
C HIS A 123 -10.63 -3.53 -9.38
N ILE A 124 -10.59 -2.87 -8.23
CA ILE A 124 -9.33 -2.53 -7.54
C ILE A 124 -9.33 -3.15 -6.14
N ILE A 125 -8.27 -3.87 -5.81
CA ILE A 125 -8.00 -4.33 -4.45
C ILE A 125 -6.75 -3.62 -3.95
N THR A 126 -6.82 -2.99 -2.79
CA THR A 126 -5.70 -2.26 -2.19
C THR A 126 -5.66 -2.47 -0.69
N MET A 127 -4.58 -2.02 -0.03
CA MET A 127 -4.41 -2.16 1.41
C MET A 127 -4.01 -0.82 2.02
N ASP A 128 -4.69 -0.44 3.10
CA ASP A 128 -4.41 0.72 3.94
C ASP A 128 -4.17 2.03 3.16
N LEU A 129 -5.16 2.43 2.35
CA LEU A 129 -5.13 3.72 1.66
C LEU A 129 -4.77 4.87 2.61
N HIS A 130 -3.91 5.77 2.12
CA HIS A 130 -3.44 6.93 2.89
C HIS A 130 -4.59 7.75 3.45
N ALA A 131 -5.61 7.98 2.61
CA ALA A 131 -6.87 8.61 2.94
C ALA A 131 -8.01 7.74 2.39
N SER A 132 -9.04 7.48 3.20
CA SER A 132 -10.18 6.65 2.79
C SER A 132 -10.98 7.28 1.64
N GLN A 133 -10.89 8.60 1.47
CA GLN A 133 -11.52 9.35 0.38
C GLN A 133 -11.01 8.94 -1.01
N ILE A 134 -9.82 8.34 -1.09
CA ILE A 134 -9.26 7.85 -2.37
C ILE A 134 -10.18 6.81 -3.00
N GLN A 135 -10.97 6.06 -2.23
CA GLN A 135 -11.98 5.15 -2.79
C GLN A 135 -12.98 5.87 -3.68
N GLY A 136 -13.35 7.11 -3.33
CA GLY A 136 -14.24 7.95 -4.15
C GLY A 136 -13.58 8.55 -5.39
N PHE A 137 -12.30 8.26 -5.66
CA PHE A 137 -11.65 8.64 -6.91
C PHE A 137 -11.93 7.64 -8.04
N PHE A 138 -12.38 6.44 -7.70
CA PHE A 138 -12.67 5.39 -8.67
C PHE A 138 -14.16 5.39 -9.01
N ASP A 139 -14.45 5.18 -10.29
CA ASP A 139 -15.79 4.84 -10.75
C ASP A 139 -16.03 3.31 -10.67
N THR A 140 -14.95 2.53 -10.47
CA THR A 140 -14.98 1.08 -10.24
C THR A 140 -15.11 0.72 -8.77
N PRO A 141 -15.60 -0.50 -8.46
CA PRO A 141 -15.53 -1.02 -7.11
C PRO A 141 -14.07 -1.06 -6.61
N VAL A 142 -13.89 -0.67 -5.35
CA VAL A 142 -12.60 -0.68 -4.66
C VAL A 142 -12.75 -1.41 -3.33
N GLU A 143 -11.97 -2.47 -3.15
CA GLU A 143 -11.80 -3.14 -1.87
C GLU A 143 -10.54 -2.62 -1.19
N ASN A 144 -10.71 -1.87 -0.10
CA ASN A 144 -9.60 -1.40 0.74
C ASN A 144 -9.47 -2.29 1.96
N LEU A 145 -8.48 -3.19 1.93
CA LEU A 145 -8.10 -4.07 3.02
C LEU A 145 -7.38 -3.30 4.12
N TYR A 146 -7.38 -3.84 5.35
CA TYR A 146 -6.76 -3.23 6.51
C TYR A 146 -5.78 -4.22 7.16
N ALA A 147 -4.53 -3.80 7.37
CA ALA A 147 -3.56 -4.57 8.13
C ALA A 147 -3.79 -4.50 9.65
N GLU A 148 -4.68 -3.61 10.12
CA GLU A 148 -4.95 -3.37 11.54
C GLU A 148 -5.17 -4.67 12.36
N PRO A 149 -6.03 -5.63 11.95
CA PRO A 149 -6.20 -6.86 12.72
C PRO A 149 -4.91 -7.69 12.85
N ALA A 150 -4.12 -7.79 11.78
CA ALA A 150 -2.86 -8.53 11.77
C ALA A 150 -1.80 -7.84 12.64
N VAL A 151 -1.70 -6.51 12.57
CA VAL A 151 -0.80 -5.72 13.42
C VAL A 151 -1.17 -5.88 14.89
N LEU A 152 -2.47 -5.83 15.23
CA LEU A 152 -2.94 -6.00 16.60
C LEU A 152 -2.67 -7.39 17.15
N GLN A 153 -2.86 -8.43 16.32
CA GLN A 153 -2.50 -9.79 16.67
C GLN A 153 -0.99 -9.89 16.95
N TRP A 154 -0.17 -9.38 16.04
CA TRP A 154 1.28 -9.39 16.20
C TRP A 154 1.73 -8.68 17.49
N ILE A 155 1.16 -7.51 17.81
CA ILE A 155 1.46 -6.79 19.05
C ILE A 155 1.14 -7.63 20.29
N ARG A 156 -0.02 -8.29 20.30
CA ARG A 156 -0.45 -9.13 21.44
C ARG A 156 0.48 -10.33 21.67
N GLU A 157 0.98 -10.91 20.59
CA GLU A 157 1.83 -12.10 20.62
C GLU A 157 3.31 -11.77 20.88
N ASN A 158 3.79 -10.59 20.48
CA ASN A 158 5.21 -10.27 20.48
C ASN A 158 5.61 -9.18 21.51
N VAL A 159 4.67 -8.42 22.07
CA VAL A 159 4.96 -7.35 23.02
C VAL A 159 4.45 -7.73 24.42
N ALA A 160 5.36 -8.15 25.30
CA ALA A 160 5.01 -8.64 26.64
C ALA A 160 4.13 -7.66 27.46
N GLU A 161 4.40 -6.35 27.35
CA GLU A 161 3.67 -5.30 28.06
C GLU A 161 2.57 -4.62 27.21
N TRP A 162 2.02 -5.28 26.19
CA TRP A 162 1.04 -4.67 25.28
C TRP A 162 -0.21 -4.12 25.99
N ARG A 163 -0.61 -4.70 27.13
CA ARG A 163 -1.75 -4.17 27.93
C ARG A 163 -1.47 -2.81 28.57
N ASN A 164 -0.20 -2.49 28.79
CA ASN A 164 0.26 -1.24 29.41
C ASN A 164 1.01 -0.34 28.40
N CYS A 165 0.99 -0.69 27.12
CA CYS A 165 1.66 0.07 26.09
C CYS A 165 0.86 1.32 25.70
N ILE A 166 1.58 2.30 25.15
CA ILE A 166 1.00 3.49 24.53
C ILE A 166 1.30 3.41 23.03
N ILE A 167 0.26 3.52 22.21
CA ILE A 167 0.41 3.61 20.75
C ILE A 167 0.60 5.09 20.39
N VAL A 168 1.74 5.42 19.80
CA VAL A 168 2.11 6.81 19.46
C VAL A 168 1.96 7.07 17.97
N SER A 169 1.23 8.12 17.62
CA SER A 169 1.13 8.60 16.24
C SER A 169 2.30 9.54 15.90
N PRO A 170 3.04 9.32 14.80
CA PRO A 170 4.15 10.18 14.40
C PRO A 170 3.72 11.54 13.85
N ASP A 171 2.43 11.69 13.51
CA ASP A 171 1.87 12.95 13.02
C ASP A 171 0.38 13.08 13.37
N ALA A 172 -0.17 14.28 13.18
CA ALA A 172 -1.58 14.58 13.47
C ALA A 172 -2.56 13.88 12.51
N GLY A 173 -2.14 13.56 11.29
CA GLY A 173 -2.95 12.83 10.31
C GLY A 173 -3.17 11.37 10.69
N GLY A 174 -2.16 10.73 11.30
CA GLY A 174 -2.23 9.36 11.81
C GLY A 174 -3.12 9.18 13.05
N ALA A 175 -3.57 10.26 13.69
CA ALA A 175 -4.36 10.21 14.92
C ALA A 175 -5.66 9.41 14.78
N LYS A 176 -6.31 9.47 13.60
CA LYS A 176 -7.55 8.71 13.34
C LYS A 176 -7.29 7.21 13.30
N ARG A 177 -6.19 6.77 12.68
CA ARG A 177 -5.77 5.36 12.62
C ARG A 177 -5.47 4.80 14.01
N HIS A 178 -4.90 5.62 14.89
CA HIS A 178 -4.59 5.25 16.27
C HIS A 178 -5.83 5.12 17.15
N LYS A 179 -6.84 5.96 16.94
CA LYS A 179 -8.10 5.85 17.69
C LYS A 179 -8.86 4.56 17.40
N ALA A 180 -8.77 4.04 16.17
CA ALA A 180 -9.34 2.73 15.83
C ALA A 180 -8.66 1.60 16.63
N MET A 181 -7.32 1.60 16.67
CA MET A 181 -6.52 0.62 17.43
C MET A 181 -6.60 0.79 18.95
N GLY A 182 -6.87 2.01 19.43
CA GLY A 182 -6.79 2.40 20.84
C GLY A 182 -7.83 1.79 21.78
N TRP A 183 -8.81 1.05 21.27
CA TRP A 183 -9.81 0.32 22.09
C TRP A 183 -9.20 -0.87 22.86
N ILE A 184 -7.95 -1.23 22.57
CA ILE A 184 -7.29 -2.44 23.11
C ILE A 184 -6.56 -2.18 24.43
N SER A 185 -6.29 -0.92 24.76
CA SER A 185 -5.69 -0.53 26.04
C SER A 185 -6.73 0.16 26.90
N SER A 186 -6.89 -0.29 28.15
CA SER A 186 -7.70 0.38 29.17
C SER A 186 -7.12 1.75 29.58
N ALA A 187 -6.04 2.22 28.93
CA ALA A 187 -5.36 3.47 29.23
C ALA A 187 -5.74 4.59 28.22
N PRO A 188 -6.28 5.73 28.67
CA PRO A 188 -6.81 6.79 27.81
C PRO A 188 -5.75 7.78 27.29
N HIS A 189 -4.49 7.39 27.13
CA HIS A 189 -3.39 8.36 26.96
C HIS A 189 -2.82 8.37 25.55
N PHE A 190 -3.36 9.30 24.76
CA PHE A 190 -2.92 9.69 23.42
C PHE A 190 -1.81 10.74 23.51
N PHE A 191 -0.67 10.52 22.85
CA PHE A 191 0.36 11.54 22.68
C PHE A 191 0.70 11.69 21.20
N LEU A 192 0.59 12.93 20.70
CA LEU A 192 1.11 13.35 19.41
C LEU A 192 2.58 13.75 19.61
N PHE A 193 3.50 13.08 18.92
CA PHE A 193 4.86 13.57 18.79
C PHE A 193 5.03 14.18 17.41
N GLN A 194 5.08 15.51 17.31
CA GLN A 194 5.34 16.19 16.05
C GLN A 194 6.82 16.58 16.00
N ASP A 195 7.62 15.82 15.25
CA ASP A 195 9.00 16.23 14.94
C ASP A 195 8.96 17.31 13.83
N PRO A 196 9.38 18.56 14.10
CA PRO A 196 9.33 19.63 13.10
C PRO A 196 10.29 19.39 11.90
N GLY A 197 11.17 18.39 11.94
CA GLY A 197 12.23 18.16 10.95
C GLY A 197 11.96 17.10 9.85
N ARG A 198 10.95 16.23 9.96
CA ARG A 198 10.76 15.10 9.01
C ARG A 198 9.49 15.24 8.16
N ARG A 199 9.56 16.00 7.06
CA ARG A 199 8.50 16.05 6.03
C ARG A 199 8.68 15.04 4.89
N SER A 200 9.78 14.28 4.83
CA SER A 200 10.12 13.47 3.66
C SER A 200 10.99 12.24 3.98
N SER A 201 10.41 11.20 4.60
CA SER A 201 11.02 9.87 4.62
C SER A 201 9.99 8.78 4.28
N PRO A 202 10.34 7.76 3.47
CA PRO A 202 9.40 6.83 2.83
C PRO A 202 9.05 5.57 3.64
N HIS A 203 9.42 5.49 4.92
CA HIS A 203 9.18 4.27 5.69
C HIS A 203 7.77 4.23 6.27
N LEU A 204 7.14 3.05 6.15
CA LEU A 204 5.84 2.68 6.71
C LEU A 204 5.59 3.37 8.06
N GLY A 205 4.36 3.83 8.26
CA GLY A 205 3.93 4.52 9.47
C GLY A 205 4.31 3.73 10.72
N CYS A 206 5.40 4.14 11.37
CA CYS A 206 5.92 3.51 12.56
C CYS A 206 5.09 4.03 13.75
N ALA A 207 4.13 3.23 14.21
CA ALA A 207 3.58 3.40 15.55
C ALA A 207 4.67 2.96 16.53
N VAL A 208 5.29 3.91 17.23
CA VAL A 208 6.27 3.57 18.26
C VAL A 208 5.50 3.16 19.51
N LEU A 209 5.58 1.88 19.87
CA LEU A 209 5.05 1.34 21.11
C LEU A 209 6.03 1.67 22.24
N MET A 210 5.64 2.56 23.15
CA MET A 210 6.41 2.84 24.35
C MET A 210 5.79 2.09 25.53
N ALA A 211 6.58 1.22 26.14
CA ALA A 211 6.26 0.61 27.43
C ALA A 211 6.30 1.67 28.52
N LYS A 212 5.33 1.64 29.45
CA LYS A 212 5.18 2.62 30.53
C LYS A 212 6.21 2.40 31.64
N GLN A 213 7.50 2.49 31.35
CA GLN A 213 8.50 2.69 32.39
C GLN A 213 8.41 4.15 32.86
N LYS A 214 8.46 4.37 34.17
CA LYS A 214 8.36 5.68 34.86
C LYS A 214 9.31 6.74 34.23
N LEU A 215 8.88 7.37 33.15
CA LEU A 215 9.60 8.46 32.50
C LEU A 215 9.37 9.74 33.32
N LYS A 216 10.29 10.01 34.27
CA LYS A 216 10.55 11.39 34.70
C LYS A 216 11.16 12.11 33.49
N TRP A 217 10.37 12.95 32.86
CA TRP A 217 10.78 13.75 31.70
C TRP A 217 11.83 14.80 32.12
N PRO A 218 13.12 14.69 31.74
CA PRO A 218 14.08 15.75 31.99
C PRO A 218 13.84 16.86 30.98
N SER A 219 13.70 18.10 31.45
CA SER A 219 13.51 19.33 30.69
C SER A 219 14.72 19.73 29.81
N GLN A 220 15.59 18.80 29.43
CA GLN A 220 16.77 19.05 28.61
C GLN A 220 17.03 17.90 27.63
N ILE A 221 16.43 17.96 26.44
CA ILE A 221 16.98 17.28 25.27
C ILE A 221 17.20 18.35 24.20
N LYS A 222 18.40 18.96 24.24
CA LYS A 222 18.97 19.63 23.07
C LYS A 222 19.34 18.55 22.06
N LYS A 223 19.03 18.81 20.78
CA LYS A 223 19.37 18.03 19.58
C LYS A 223 20.63 17.17 19.75
N SER A 224 20.46 15.86 19.91
CA SER A 224 21.53 14.90 19.71
C SER A 224 21.12 13.94 18.59
N HIS A 225 21.84 14.02 17.47
CA HIS A 225 21.74 13.11 16.34
C HIS A 225 21.91 11.65 16.80
N LEU A 226 20.84 10.85 16.72
CA LEU A 226 20.99 9.40 16.70
C LEU A 226 21.46 8.98 15.30
N LYS A 227 22.76 8.70 15.18
CA LYS A 227 23.28 7.86 14.09
C LYS A 227 22.82 6.43 14.37
N LEU A 228 22.02 5.87 13.47
CA LEU A 228 21.83 4.43 13.39
C LEU A 228 23.12 3.86 12.79
N GLN A 229 23.86 3.07 13.57
CA GLN A 229 24.91 2.23 13.02
C GLN A 229 24.25 1.06 12.28
N THR A 230 24.81 0.80 11.09
CA THR A 230 24.54 -0.28 10.14
C THR A 230 24.64 -1.66 10.75
#